data_AF-A0A7W1JHL2-F1
#
_entry.id   AF-A0A7W1JHL2-F1
#
_cell.length_a   1.000
_cell.length_b   1.000
_cell.length_c   1.000
_cell.angle_alpha   90.00
_cell.angle_beta   90.00
_cell.angle_gamma   90.00
#
_symmetry.space_group_name_H-M   'P 1'
#
loop_
_entity.id
_entity.type
_entity.pdbx_description
1 polymer ?
#
loop_
_entity_poly.entity_id
_entity_poly.type
_entity_poly.pdbx_seq_one_letter_code
_entity_poly.pdbx_strand_id
1 'polypeptide(L)' 'MRWRQKPMTEAECYARCYGGPRRIEAVRPASDRPRLVATLSGEQIRRLFERRLDSREREAA' A
#
# COMPACT_ATOMS: atom_id res chain seq x y z
N MET A 1 26.12 23.78 18.02
CA MET A 1 26.49 23.96 16.60
C MET A 1 25.23 23.96 15.74
N ARG A 2 24.89 25.10 15.13
CA ARG A 2 23.69 25.25 14.30
C ARG A 2 24.04 24.90 12.86
N TRP A 3 23.55 23.79 12.34
CA TRP A 3 23.75 23.39 10.95
C TRP A 3 22.97 24.35 10.04
N ARG A 4 23.62 25.40 9.55
CA ARG A 4 23.09 26.25 8.48
C ARG A 4 23.29 25.52 7.15
N GLN A 5 22.55 24.43 6.95
CA GLN A 5 22.42 23.87 5.61
C GLN A 5 21.76 24.95 4.74
N LYS A 6 22.41 25.32 3.63
CA LYS A 6 21.78 26.19 2.63
C LYS A 6 20.45 25.52 2.23
N PRO A 7 19.33 26.27 2.11
CA PRO A 7 18.10 25.69 1.60
C PRO A 7 18.40 25.10 0.21
N MET A 8 18.11 23.81 0.07
CA MET A 8 18.28 23.09 -1.18
C MET A 8 17.07 23.37 -2.07
N THR A 9 17.33 23.52 -3.36
CA THR A 9 16.28 23.53 -4.39
C THR A 9 15.63 22.15 -4.48
N GLU A 10 14.42 22.09 -5.01
CA GLU A 10 13.70 20.83 -5.22
C GLU A 10 14.51 19.85 -6.09
N ALA A 11 15.20 20.36 -7.11
CA ALA A 11 16.06 19.56 -7.98
C ALA A 11 17.23 18.91 -7.23
N GLU A 12 17.86 19.64 -6.31
CA GLU A 12 18.96 19.13 -5.48
C GLU A 12 18.46 18.08 -4.48
N CYS A 13 17.28 18.29 -3.90
CA CYS A 13 16.62 17.29 -3.06
C CYS A 13 16.34 16.00 -3.84
N TYR A 14 15.79 16.14 -5.06
CA TYR A 14 15.46 15.01 -5.91
C TYR A 14 16.72 14.22 -6.32
N ALA A 15 17.78 14.90 -6.74
CA ALA A 15 19.05 14.28 -7.11
C ALA A 15 19.70 13.52 -5.93
N ARG A 16 19.59 14.05 -4.71
CA ARG A 16 20.13 13.40 -3.50
C ARG A 16 19.32 12.16 -3.09
N CYS A 17 17.98 12.21 -3.21
CA CYS A 17 17.12 11.08 -2.87
C CYS A 17 17.17 9.96 -3.91
N TYR A 18 17.31 10.29 -5.19
CA TYR A 18 17.12 9.35 -6.29
C TYR A 18 18.37 9.11 -7.17
N GLY A 19 19.51 9.75 -6.86
CA GLY A 19 20.83 9.43 -7.45
C GLY A 19 21.13 10.11 -8.80
N GLY A 20 20.77 11.39 -8.95
CA GLY A 20 20.95 12.14 -10.22
C GLY A 20 19.96 11.70 -11.31
N PRO A 21 20.14 12.15 -12.58
CA PRO A 21 19.24 11.82 -13.68
C PRO A 21 19.41 10.35 -14.12
N ARG A 22 18.99 9.41 -13.26
CA ARG A 22 18.73 8.04 -13.67
C ARG A 22 17.40 8.00 -14.41
N ARG A 23 17.37 7.29 -15.53
CA ARG A 23 16.17 7.03 -16.34
C ARG A 23 15.08 6.50 -15.41
N ILE A 24 14.00 7.26 -15.24
CA ILE A 24 12.78 6.77 -14.60
C ILE A 24 12.15 5.81 -15.61
N GLU A 25 12.28 4.51 -15.38
CA GLU A 25 11.56 3.52 -16.16
C GLU A 25 10.15 3.41 -15.59
N ALA A 26 9.15 3.72 -16.42
CA ALA A 26 7.76 3.51 -16.07
C ALA A 26 7.52 2.00 -15.96
N VAL A 27 7.49 1.48 -14.72
CA VAL A 27 7.07 0.11 -14.45
C VAL A 27 5.59 0.01 -14.77
N ARG A 28 5.24 -0.59 -15.91
CA ARG A 28 3.85 -0.97 -16.16
C ARG A 28 3.47 -2.00 -15.10
N PRO A 29 2.41 -1.77 -14.30
CA PRO A 29 1.91 -2.83 -13.44
C PRO A 29 1.60 -4.02 -14.34
N ALA A 30 2.19 -5.18 -14.04
CA ALA A 30 1.94 -6.40 -14.80
C ALA A 30 0.42 -6.61 -14.87
N SER A 31 -0.13 -6.46 -16.08
CA SER A 31 -1.56 -6.60 -16.36
C SER A 31 -2.07 -8.00 -16.03
N ASP A 32 -1.15 -8.94 -15.86
CA ASP A 32 -1.42 -10.37 -15.80
C ASP A 32 -1.36 -10.93 -14.38
N ARG A 33 -1.68 -10.10 -13.38
CA ARG A 33 -2.04 -10.68 -12.09
C ARG A 33 -3.33 -11.49 -12.34
N PRO A 34 -3.32 -12.82 -12.14
CA PRO A 34 -4.54 -13.60 -12.24
C PRO A 34 -5.55 -12.94 -11.31
N ARG A 35 -6.64 -12.43 -11.87
CA ARG A 35 -7.77 -11.97 -11.07
C ARG A 35 -8.24 -13.21 -10.35
N LEU A 36 -7.89 -13.33 -9.07
CA LEU A 36 -8.40 -14.41 -8.23
C LEU A 36 -9.92 -14.31 -8.31
N VAL A 37 -10.53 -15.26 -9.01
CA VAL A 37 -11.98 -15.35 -9.09
C VAL A 37 -12.41 -15.70 -7.67
N ALA A 38 -12.98 -14.71 -6.97
CA ALA A 38 -13.50 -14.96 -5.65
C ALA A 38 -14.62 -16.00 -5.77
N THR A 39 -14.41 -17.19 -5.22
CA THR A 39 -15.41 -18.26 -5.21
C THR A 39 -16.64 -17.89 -4.38
N LEU A 40 -16.53 -16.85 -3.54
CA LEU A 40 -17.59 -16.34 -2.68
C LEU A 40 -18.03 -14.96 -3.15
N SER A 41 -19.35 -14.75 -3.19
CA SER A 41 -19.93 -13.42 -3.33
C SER A 41 -19.66 -12.57 -2.09
N GLY A 42 -19.73 -11.24 -2.25
CA GLY A 42 -19.59 -10.32 -1.12
C GLY A 42 -20.60 -10.57 0.00
N GLU A 43 -21.81 -10.99 -0.36
CA GLU A 43 -22.85 -11.37 0.61
C GLU A 43 -22.48 -12.63 1.40
N GLN A 44 -21.86 -13.63 0.76
CA GLN A 44 -21.36 -14.81 1.47
C GLN A 44 -20.24 -14.45 2.45
N ILE A 45 -19.36 -13.53 2.07
CA ILE A 45 -18.30 -13.01 2.93
C ILE A 45 -18.90 -12.26 4.13
N ARG A 46 -19.89 -11.40 3.90
CA ARG A 46 -20.59 -10.66 4.97
C ARG A 46 -21.18 -11.60 6.02
N ARG A 47 -21.91 -12.63 5.59
CA ARG A 47 -22.51 -13.62 6.50
C ARG A 47 -21.48 -14.42 7.30
N LEU A 48 -20.36 -14.80 6.67
CA LEU A 48 -19.26 -15.49 7.36
C LEU A 48 -18.63 -14.60 8.42
N PHE A 49 -18.47 -13.31 8.12
CA PHE A 49 -17.92 -12.32 9.03
C PHE A 49 -18.83 -12.09 10.24
N GLU A 50 -20.13 -11.89 10.03
CA GLU A 50 -21.12 -11.71 11.09
C GLU A 50 -21.12 -12.90 12.05
N ARG A 51 -21.14 -14.14 11.54
CA ARG A 51 -21.04 -15.34 12.39
C ARG A 51 -19.77 -15.38 13.25
N ARG A 52 -18.66 -14.89 12.72
CA ARG A 52 -17.38 -14.83 13.45
C ARG A 52 -17.37 -13.72 14.50
N LEU A 53 -18.08 -12.63 14.28
CA LEU A 53 -18.28 -11.61 15.30
C LEU A 53 -19.14 -12.15 16.44
N ASP A 54 -20.29 -12.75 16.12
CA ASP A 54 -21.19 -13.35 17.12
C ASP A 54 -20.48 -14.40 17.99
N SER A 55 -19.62 -15.22 17.39
CA SER A 55 -18.86 -16.22 18.15
C SER A 55 -17.87 -15.59 19.12
N ARG A 56 -17.20 -14.49 18.71
CA ARG A 56 -16.25 -13.77 19.56
C ARG A 56 -16.93 -13.06 20.73
N GLU A 57 -18.11 -12.50 20.51
CA GLU A 57 -18.88 -11.85 21.58
C GLU A 57 -19.32 -12.85 22.65
N ARG A 58 -19.64 -14.10 22.25
CA ARG A 58 -19.98 -15.18 23.18
C ARG A 58 -18.79 -15.70 23.98
N GLU A 59 -17.60 -15.74 23.40
CA GLU A 59 -16.36 -16.13 24.11
C GLU A 59 -15.91 -15.08 25.13
N ALA A 60 -16.33 -13.83 24.97
CA ALA A 60 -15.94 -12.71 25.83
C ALA A 60 -16.94 -12.43 26.98
N ALA A 61 -18.04 -13.16 27.07
CA ALA A 61 -19.08 -13.04 28.10
C ALA A 61 -18.97 -14.16 29.14
#